data_AF-K0SWV6-F1
#
_entry.id   AF-K0SWV6-F1
#
_cell.length_a   1.000
_cell.length_b   1.000
_cell.length_c   1.000
_cell.angle_alpha   90.00
_cell.angle_beta   90.00
_cell.angle_gamma   90.00
#
_symmetry.space_group_name_H-M   'P 1'
#
loop_
_entity.id
_entity.type
_entity.pdbx_description
1 polymer ?
#
loop_
_entity_poly.entity_id
_entity_poly.type
_entity_poly.pdbx_seq_one_letter_code
_entity_poly.pdbx_strand_id
1 'polypeptide(L)'
;ETGQGELSTTLEPIVLNGGAVWSALDGVVVYASRFTCVDYFHWTYEVVRYVFVGTAVAHVSEIKFMREASSAALAFIVAILCESLMHLGLTVETYFKAEGDRECIKSQCLRNIKYKILPYIAVIVSALAVEISFHLHHSTDNYTSGSRRLAEVDYGDDPYDKGTTDPYQWDYGDLPLTLLAIGYVFNQFLRVFVEWRATTVTAKLDIRRCWVPYNVEMMIHRYGEWVLLMIGEGILSLLIVETTPTLSHYIITTCGNVASSYAYSYLIEILSMSLIAFGVSYKVLLQNEYAAAQNAVKGYDGASRLLAAAPKVAPETAATLFSGGLTAVLVALEILTLTHGGFGKAWGNVYKSSGNGSAYNWPVILMTVFKIGLFGFTATLGLWTSEPSMLTFCGCGVVMLVAFSRVFIFKFTQKGHFLKSRSSSIHKWRVNLGSRRGAS
;
A
#
# COMPACT_ATOMS: atom_id res chain seq x y z
N GLU A 1 25.53 22.41 -19.39
CA GLU A 1 26.05 21.77 -18.16
C GLU A 1 25.44 22.31 -16.85
N THR A 2 24.43 23.20 -16.89
CA THR A 2 23.78 23.78 -15.69
C THR A 2 22.58 22.98 -15.14
N GLY A 3 22.38 21.74 -15.58
CA GLY A 3 21.19 20.93 -15.22
C GLY A 3 21.43 19.74 -14.27
N GLN A 4 22.66 19.52 -13.79
CA GLN A 4 23.00 18.35 -12.98
C GLN A 4 22.85 18.54 -11.46
N GLY A 5 22.66 19.78 -10.97
CA GLY A 5 22.58 20.06 -9.53
C GLY A 5 21.22 19.78 -8.88
N GLU A 6 20.11 19.96 -9.60
CA GLU A 6 18.75 19.76 -9.03
C GLU A 6 18.31 18.29 -8.98
N LEU A 7 18.94 17.40 -9.75
CA LEU A 7 18.55 15.98 -9.79
C LEU A 7 18.97 15.25 -8.50
N SER A 8 20.06 15.66 -7.86
CA SER A 8 20.63 15.00 -6.68
C SER A 8 19.75 15.16 -5.42
N THR A 9 19.14 16.32 -5.21
CA THR A 9 18.34 16.61 -4.00
C THR A 9 16.95 15.98 -4.02
N THR A 10 16.44 15.62 -5.21
CA THR A 10 15.13 14.96 -5.35
C THR A 10 15.19 13.44 -5.25
N LEU A 11 16.36 12.82 -5.52
CA LEU A 11 16.51 11.36 -5.56
C LEU A 11 16.60 10.71 -4.17
N GLU A 12 17.16 11.38 -3.17
CA GLU A 12 17.33 10.83 -1.82
C GLU A 12 16.02 10.44 -1.12
N PRO A 13 14.97 11.29 -1.09
CA PRO A 13 13.69 10.89 -0.50
C PRO A 13 12.99 9.77 -1.27
N ILE A 14 13.22 9.65 -2.58
CA ILE A 14 12.64 8.57 -3.40
C ILE A 14 13.27 7.22 -3.06
N VAL A 15 14.59 7.16 -2.86
CA VAL A 15 15.30 5.92 -2.48
C VAL A 15 14.91 5.45 -1.08
N LEU A 16 14.79 6.38 -0.12
CA LEU A 16 14.33 6.07 1.24
C LEU A 16 12.89 5.55 1.27
N ASN A 17 11.99 6.19 0.52
CA ASN A 17 10.58 5.77 0.46
C ASN A 17 10.39 4.46 -0.31
N GLY A 18 11.12 4.26 -1.42
CA GLY A 18 11.08 3.02 -2.19
C GLY A 18 11.53 1.82 -1.36
N GLY A 19 12.57 2.00 -0.54
CA GLY A 19 13.04 0.96 0.39
C GLY A 19 12.02 0.60 1.47
N ALA A 20 11.33 1.59 2.05
CA ALA A 20 10.30 1.36 3.06
C ALA A 20 9.07 0.62 2.47
N VAL A 21 8.59 1.06 1.31
CA VAL A 21 7.47 0.41 0.60
C VAL A 21 7.84 -1.02 0.20
N TRP A 22 9.05 -1.23 -0.33
CA TRP A 22 9.54 -2.57 -0.65
C TRP A 22 9.64 -3.46 0.58
N SER A 23 10.21 -2.96 1.69
CA SER A 23 10.32 -3.73 2.93
C SER A 23 8.95 -4.08 3.52
N ALA A 24 7.97 -3.18 3.39
CA ALA A 24 6.60 -3.43 3.80
C ALA A 24 5.99 -4.57 2.97
N LEU A 25 6.10 -4.48 1.64
CA LEU A 25 5.58 -5.48 0.71
C LEU A 25 6.27 -6.85 0.86
N ASP A 26 7.60 -6.86 0.93
CA ASP A 26 8.41 -8.04 1.23
C ASP A 26 7.94 -8.69 2.53
N GLY A 27 7.72 -7.88 3.57
CA GLY A 27 7.15 -8.32 4.85
C GLY A 27 5.82 -9.06 4.71
N VAL A 28 4.86 -8.52 3.94
CA VAL A 28 3.54 -9.15 3.72
C VAL A 28 3.66 -10.45 2.95
N VAL A 29 4.44 -10.47 1.86
CA VAL A 29 4.59 -11.68 1.01
C VAL A 29 5.33 -12.78 1.78
N VAL A 30 6.38 -12.42 2.50
CA VAL A 30 7.11 -13.32 3.41
C VAL A 30 6.20 -13.83 4.51
N TYR A 31 5.33 -13.00 5.07
CA TYR A 31 4.39 -13.41 6.09
C TYR A 31 3.36 -14.41 5.54
N ALA A 32 2.69 -14.05 4.45
CA ALA A 32 1.66 -14.87 3.82
C ALA A 32 2.20 -16.20 3.27
N SER A 33 3.48 -16.24 2.88
CA SER A 33 4.15 -17.47 2.47
C SER A 33 4.56 -18.37 3.64
N ARG A 34 4.66 -17.86 4.87
CA ARG A 34 5.08 -18.63 6.05
C ARG A 34 3.92 -19.10 6.92
N PHE A 35 2.85 -18.31 6.99
CA PHE A 35 1.77 -18.53 7.93
C PHE A 35 0.45 -18.72 7.19
N THR A 36 -0.24 -19.83 7.44
CA THR A 36 -1.56 -20.12 6.86
C THR A 36 -2.70 -19.36 7.55
N CYS A 37 -2.40 -18.29 8.29
CA CYS A 37 -3.39 -17.50 8.99
C CYS A 37 -4.20 -16.68 7.98
N VAL A 38 -5.34 -17.21 7.55
CA VAL A 38 -6.40 -16.41 6.91
C VAL A 38 -7.10 -15.59 7.99
N ASP A 39 -6.37 -14.62 8.57
CA ASP A 39 -6.92 -13.71 9.57
C ASP A 39 -7.17 -12.34 8.93
N TYR A 40 -8.44 -11.96 8.85
CA TYR A 40 -8.85 -10.63 8.40
C TYR A 40 -8.29 -9.52 9.31
N PHE A 41 -8.00 -9.84 10.57
CA PHE A 41 -7.35 -8.92 11.49
C PHE A 41 -5.96 -8.54 11.00
N HIS A 42 -5.16 -9.52 10.58
CA HIS A 42 -3.83 -9.29 10.00
C HIS A 42 -3.89 -8.40 8.75
N TRP A 43 -4.83 -8.66 7.85
CA TRP A 43 -5.05 -7.83 6.66
C TRP A 43 -5.46 -6.39 7.01
N THR A 44 -6.36 -6.22 7.98
CA THR A 44 -6.78 -4.90 8.44
C THR A 44 -5.58 -4.16 9.06
N TYR A 45 -4.77 -4.87 9.82
CA TYR A 45 -3.58 -4.35 10.46
C TYR A 45 -2.54 -3.86 9.44
N GLU A 46 -2.32 -4.63 8.37
CA GLU A 46 -1.48 -4.25 7.24
C GLU A 46 -2.02 -3.00 6.52
N VAL A 47 -3.33 -2.92 6.26
CA VAL A 47 -3.95 -1.71 5.67
C VAL A 47 -3.69 -0.48 6.55
N VAL A 48 -3.87 -0.59 7.87
CA VAL A 48 -3.56 0.51 8.80
C VAL A 48 -2.07 0.85 8.79
N ARG A 49 -1.17 -0.13 8.65
CA ARG A 49 0.27 0.13 8.49
C ARG A 49 0.55 0.94 7.23
N TYR A 50 -0.08 0.62 6.11
CA TYR A 50 0.05 1.40 4.87
C TYR A 50 -0.49 2.83 4.99
N VAL A 51 -1.49 3.08 5.83
CA VAL A 51 -1.94 4.45 6.13
C VAL A 51 -0.83 5.26 6.79
N PHE A 52 -0.05 4.69 7.70
CA PHE A 52 1.09 5.37 8.30
C PHE A 52 2.23 5.61 7.31
N VAL A 53 2.54 4.64 6.45
CA VAL A 53 3.51 4.82 5.35
C VAL A 53 3.05 5.93 4.40
N GLY A 54 1.78 5.91 3.99
CA GLY A 54 1.18 6.95 3.15
C GLY A 54 1.20 8.32 3.82
N THR A 55 0.92 8.38 5.12
CA THR A 55 1.03 9.62 5.91
C THR A 55 2.47 10.13 5.94
N ALA A 56 3.45 9.25 6.15
CA ALA A 56 4.86 9.62 6.10
C ALA A 56 5.22 10.19 4.72
N VAL A 57 4.89 9.49 3.64
CA VAL A 57 5.12 9.96 2.26
C VAL A 57 4.41 11.29 1.97
N ALA A 58 3.18 11.47 2.45
CA ALA A 58 2.41 12.71 2.26
C ALA A 58 3.04 13.93 2.96
N HIS A 59 3.82 13.72 4.02
CA HIS A 59 4.53 14.77 4.74
C HIS A 59 5.99 14.93 4.28
N VAL A 60 6.43 14.19 3.25
CA VAL A 60 7.70 14.46 2.58
C VAL A 60 7.54 15.75 1.76
N SER A 61 7.91 16.86 2.38
CA SER A 61 7.97 18.18 1.76
C SER A 61 9.38 18.49 1.25
N GLU A 62 9.59 19.65 0.61
CA GLU A 62 10.94 20.07 0.23
C GLU A 62 11.87 20.08 1.46
N ILE A 63 13.13 19.69 1.27
CA ILE A 63 14.09 19.51 2.38
C ILE A 63 14.15 20.75 3.29
N LYS A 64 13.97 21.96 2.71
CA LYS A 64 13.88 23.22 3.45
C LYS A 64 12.80 23.21 4.55
N PHE A 65 11.60 22.71 4.25
CA PHE A 65 10.49 22.64 5.20
C PHE A 65 10.68 21.54 6.24
N MET A 66 11.46 20.49 5.92
CA MET A 66 11.76 19.41 6.87
C MET A 66 12.85 19.80 7.88
N ARG A 67 13.60 20.88 7.62
CA ARG A 67 14.68 21.39 8.48
C ARG A 67 14.18 22.38 9.55
N GLU A 68 13.14 23.14 9.26
CA GLU A 68 12.62 24.20 10.14
C GLU A 68 11.63 23.67 11.18
N ALA A 69 12.05 22.80 12.11
CA ALA A 69 11.28 22.32 13.29
C ALA A 69 9.75 22.18 13.05
N SER A 70 9.39 21.69 11.86
CA SER A 70 8.09 21.97 11.30
C SER A 70 7.12 20.90 11.75
N SER A 71 5.84 21.24 11.79
CA SER A 71 4.80 20.25 12.04
C SER A 71 4.86 19.09 11.03
N ALA A 72 5.42 19.30 9.82
CA ALA A 72 5.61 18.27 8.81
C ALA A 72 6.71 17.27 9.18
N ALA A 73 7.88 17.75 9.64
CA ALA A 73 8.97 16.87 10.10
C ALA A 73 8.54 16.03 11.30
N LEU A 74 7.85 16.65 12.27
CA LEU A 74 7.27 15.95 13.41
C LEU A 74 6.24 14.90 12.97
N ALA A 75 5.30 15.26 12.10
CA ALA A 75 4.29 14.33 11.58
C ALA A 75 4.92 13.15 10.84
N PHE A 76 5.98 13.38 10.06
CA PHE A 76 6.74 12.35 9.37
C PHE A 76 7.40 11.37 10.35
N ILE A 77 8.12 11.87 11.36
CA ILE A 77 8.79 11.02 12.37
C ILE A 77 7.76 10.21 13.17
N VAL A 78 6.65 10.84 13.56
CA VAL A 78 5.55 10.17 14.28
C VAL A 78 4.93 9.07 13.41
N ALA A 79 4.70 9.33 12.11
CA ALA A 79 4.16 8.34 11.20
C ALA A 79 5.09 7.11 11.06
N ILE A 80 6.40 7.33 10.96
CA ILE A 80 7.41 6.24 10.94
C ILE A 80 7.41 5.47 12.26
N LEU A 81 7.30 6.16 13.41
CA LEU A 81 7.23 5.51 14.72
C LEU A 81 5.97 4.63 14.83
N CYS A 82 4.81 5.14 14.41
CA CYS A 82 3.56 4.39 14.39
C CYS A 82 3.66 3.16 13.48
N GLU A 83 4.24 3.30 12.29
CA GLU A 83 4.52 2.17 11.38
C GLU A 83 5.39 1.11 12.06
N SER A 84 6.46 1.53 12.74
CA SER A 84 7.39 0.62 13.41
C SER A 84 6.75 -0.09 14.61
N LEU A 85 5.90 0.61 15.37
CA LEU A 85 5.10 0.02 16.45
C LEU A 85 4.07 -0.98 15.90
N MET A 86 3.49 -0.70 14.73
CA MET A 86 2.63 -1.66 14.07
C MET A 86 3.43 -2.91 13.68
N HIS A 87 4.58 -2.75 13.03
CA HIS A 87 5.44 -3.88 12.68
C HIS A 87 5.87 -4.72 13.91
N LEU A 88 6.09 -4.07 15.07
CA LEU A 88 6.30 -4.75 16.35
C LEU A 88 5.06 -5.57 16.77
N GLY A 89 3.88 -4.94 16.79
CA GLY A 89 2.62 -5.59 17.17
C GLY A 89 2.30 -6.81 16.31
N LEU A 90 2.55 -6.73 15.01
CA LEU A 90 2.42 -7.85 14.08
C LEU A 90 3.35 -9.01 14.43
N THR A 91 4.60 -8.70 14.76
CA THR A 91 5.59 -9.71 15.13
C THR A 91 5.24 -10.38 16.47
N VAL A 92 4.70 -9.61 17.42
CA VAL A 92 4.18 -10.12 18.69
C VAL A 92 2.94 -11.00 18.48
N GLU A 93 2.00 -10.59 17.63
CA GLU A 93 0.85 -11.42 17.28
C GLU A 93 1.30 -12.76 16.69
N THR A 94 2.25 -12.71 15.76
CA THR A 94 2.84 -13.91 15.13
C THR A 94 3.48 -14.83 16.17
N TYR A 95 4.20 -14.26 17.13
CA TYR A 95 4.81 -15.01 18.23
C TYR A 95 3.79 -15.81 19.06
N PHE A 96 2.58 -15.26 19.26
CA PHE A 96 1.56 -15.88 20.11
C PHE A 96 0.53 -16.73 19.34
N LYS A 97 0.10 -16.28 18.16
CA LYS A 97 -1.06 -16.84 17.44
C LYS A 97 -0.70 -17.70 16.23
N ALA A 98 0.51 -17.62 15.70
CA ALA A 98 0.85 -18.35 14.48
C ALA A 98 0.76 -19.88 14.68
N GLU A 99 0.21 -20.55 13.68
CA GLU A 99 0.15 -22.01 13.57
C GLU A 99 1.32 -22.53 12.74
N GLY A 100 1.90 -23.69 13.11
CA GLY A 100 3.08 -24.26 12.47
C GLY A 100 4.12 -24.76 13.48
N ASP A 101 5.39 -24.81 13.07
CA ASP A 101 6.51 -25.12 13.97
C ASP A 101 6.73 -23.99 14.98
N ARG A 102 6.03 -24.09 16.12
CA ARG A 102 6.00 -23.04 17.13
C ARG A 102 7.37 -22.69 17.70
N GLU A 103 8.30 -23.62 17.79
CA GLU A 103 9.64 -23.34 18.32
C GLU A 103 10.42 -22.45 17.35
N CYS A 104 10.39 -22.81 16.07
CA CYS A 104 11.03 -22.03 15.02
C CYS A 104 10.41 -20.63 14.90
N ILE A 105 9.08 -20.54 14.90
CA ILE A 105 8.35 -19.28 14.80
C ILE A 105 8.69 -18.36 15.97
N LYS A 106 8.66 -18.88 17.20
CA LYS A 106 8.99 -18.09 18.40
C LYS A 106 10.44 -17.63 18.39
N SER A 107 11.36 -18.51 18.05
CA SER A 107 12.79 -18.21 17.93
C SER A 107 13.03 -17.08 16.92
N GLN A 108 12.42 -17.18 15.74
CA GLN A 108 12.50 -16.19 14.69
C GLN A 108 11.88 -14.84 15.09
N CYS A 109 10.67 -14.86 15.65
CA CYS A 109 9.99 -13.64 16.09
C CYS A 109 10.77 -12.93 17.21
N LEU A 110 11.27 -13.68 18.21
CA LEU A 110 12.08 -13.12 19.29
C LEU A 110 13.37 -12.49 18.77
N ARG A 111 14.03 -13.13 17.81
CA ARG A 111 15.24 -12.60 17.16
C ARG A 111 14.92 -11.31 16.39
N ASN A 112 13.83 -11.27 15.64
CA ASN A 112 13.40 -10.06 14.93
C ASN A 112 13.07 -8.92 15.90
N ILE A 113 12.33 -9.19 16.97
CA ILE A 113 12.00 -8.19 17.99
C ILE A 113 13.28 -7.62 18.60
N LYS A 114 14.17 -8.49 19.07
CA LYS A 114 15.37 -8.09 19.83
C LYS A 114 16.41 -7.38 18.99
N TYR A 115 16.67 -7.85 17.77
CA TYR A 115 17.81 -7.41 16.98
C TYR A 115 17.46 -6.54 15.77
N LYS A 116 16.18 -6.47 15.39
CA LYS A 116 15.75 -5.65 14.25
C LYS A 116 14.83 -4.51 14.72
N ILE A 117 13.71 -4.86 15.35
CA ILE A 117 12.63 -3.92 15.60
C ILE A 117 12.93 -2.98 16.79
N LEU A 118 13.37 -3.51 17.93
CA LEU A 118 13.64 -2.69 19.11
C LEU A 118 14.79 -1.68 18.91
N PRO A 119 15.95 -2.05 18.31
CA PRO A 119 17.00 -1.08 18.03
C PRO A 119 16.53 0.03 17.08
N TYR A 120 15.73 -0.31 16.07
CA TYR A 120 15.20 0.67 15.12
C TYR A 120 14.23 1.65 15.80
N ILE A 121 13.28 1.13 16.60
CA ILE A 121 12.36 1.97 17.39
C ILE A 121 13.14 2.88 18.34
N ALA A 122 14.21 2.40 18.98
CA ALA A 122 15.02 3.22 19.87
C ALA A 122 15.64 4.43 19.14
N VAL A 123 16.16 4.23 17.93
CA VAL A 123 16.69 5.33 17.10
C VAL A 123 15.60 6.31 16.67
N ILE A 124 14.42 5.82 16.27
CA ILE A 124 13.29 6.68 15.92
C ILE A 124 12.82 7.51 17.12
N VAL A 125 12.74 6.91 18.30
CA VAL A 125 12.38 7.63 19.54
C VAL A 125 13.43 8.68 19.88
N SER A 126 14.71 8.41 19.66
CA SER A 126 15.76 9.44 19.80
C SER A 126 15.57 10.58 18.81
N ALA A 127 15.30 10.30 17.53
CA ALA A 127 15.01 11.32 16.52
C ALA A 127 13.78 12.17 16.90
N LEU A 128 12.72 11.53 17.37
CA LEU A 128 11.49 12.19 17.83
C LEU A 128 11.75 13.09 19.04
N ALA A 129 12.57 12.64 20.00
CA ALA A 129 12.92 13.44 21.17
C ALA A 129 13.70 14.70 20.80
N VAL A 130 14.63 14.60 19.83
CA VAL A 130 15.36 15.76 19.31
C VAL A 130 14.41 16.73 18.61
N GLU A 131 13.50 16.24 17.76
CA GLU A 131 12.51 17.08 17.07
C GLU A 131 11.57 17.81 18.04
N ILE A 132 11.04 17.10 19.05
CA ILE A 132 10.20 17.72 20.08
C ILE A 132 10.98 18.79 20.85
N SER A 133 12.26 18.54 21.15
CA SER A 133 13.12 19.54 21.80
C SER A 133 13.27 20.80 20.97
N PHE A 134 13.42 20.67 19.64
CA PHE A 134 13.46 21.83 18.74
C PHE A 134 12.14 22.59 18.71
N HIS A 135 11.03 21.88 18.62
CA HIS A 135 9.71 22.50 18.56
C HIS A 135 9.37 23.27 19.85
N LEU A 136 9.77 22.73 21.01
CA LEU A 136 9.61 23.39 22.30
C LEU A 136 10.52 24.62 22.44
N HIS A 137 11.77 24.56 21.96
CA HIS A 137 12.69 25.69 22.04
C HIS A 137 12.32 26.83 21.07
N HIS A 138 11.86 26.48 19.87
CA HIS A 138 11.40 27.47 18.89
C HIS A 138 10.16 28.25 19.38
N SER A 139 9.28 27.59 20.13
CA SER A 139 8.11 28.22 20.74
C SER A 139 8.46 29.27 21.81
N THR A 140 9.63 29.15 22.47
CA THR A 140 10.06 30.10 23.51
C THR A 140 10.72 31.36 22.97
N ASP A 141 11.31 31.32 21.77
CA ASP A 141 12.12 32.42 21.23
C ASP A 141 11.31 33.47 20.44
N ASN A 142 10.01 33.24 20.21
CA ASN A 142 9.09 34.20 19.57
C ASN A 142 8.80 35.48 20.42
N TYR A 143 9.47 35.66 21.56
CA TYR A 143 9.29 36.83 22.43
C TYR A 143 10.48 37.80 22.54
N THR A 144 11.59 37.58 21.84
CA THR A 144 12.70 38.56 21.83
C THR A 144 13.34 38.68 20.45
N SER A 145 12.82 39.63 19.67
CA SER A 145 13.22 40.05 18.32
C SER A 145 14.64 40.66 18.23
N GLY A 146 15.65 40.08 18.88
CA GLY A 146 16.97 40.72 18.93
C GLY A 146 18.19 39.81 19.08
N SER A 147 18.03 38.55 19.47
CA SER A 147 19.19 37.66 19.63
C SER A 147 19.27 36.66 18.51
N ARG A 148 19.81 37.13 17.38
CA ARG A 148 20.41 36.35 16.29
C ARG A 148 21.34 35.31 16.91
N ARG A 149 20.86 34.09 17.13
CA ARG A 149 21.66 33.01 17.68
C ARG A 149 22.29 32.25 16.52
N LEU A 150 23.63 32.36 16.52
CA LEU A 150 24.62 31.52 15.87
C LEU A 150 24.96 31.95 14.43
N ALA A 151 25.99 32.81 14.39
CA ALA A 151 26.76 33.26 13.22
C ALA A 151 26.17 34.40 12.39
N GLU A 152 25.98 35.57 12.99
CA GLU A 152 26.42 36.79 12.31
C GLU A 152 27.94 36.86 12.48
N VAL A 153 28.65 36.03 11.71
CA VAL A 153 29.98 36.43 11.27
C VAL A 153 29.69 37.61 10.36
N ASP A 154 30.03 38.79 10.84
CA ASP A 154 30.10 40.04 10.10
C ASP A 154 31.05 39.82 8.90
N TYR A 155 30.52 39.19 7.85
CA TYR A 155 31.11 39.22 6.52
C TYR A 155 30.87 40.65 6.05
N GLY A 156 31.86 41.49 6.37
CA GLY A 156 31.93 42.86 5.89
C GLY A 156 31.60 42.91 4.41
N ASP A 157 30.82 43.93 4.06
CA ASP A 157 30.31 44.27 2.74
C ASP A 157 31.28 43.95 1.58
N ASP A 158 31.26 42.71 1.08
CA ASP A 158 31.76 42.43 -0.25
C ASP A 158 30.56 42.05 -1.15
N PRO A 159 29.90 43.04 -1.77
CA PRO A 159 28.71 42.82 -2.62
C PRO A 159 29.01 42.07 -3.92
N TYR A 160 30.24 41.57 -4.10
CA TYR A 160 30.69 40.91 -5.32
C TYR A 160 31.60 39.68 -5.12
N ASP A 161 31.66 39.05 -3.94
CA ASP A 161 32.38 37.77 -3.86
C ASP A 161 31.55 36.63 -4.47
N LYS A 162 31.99 36.26 -5.67
CA LYS A 162 31.35 35.45 -6.69
C LYS A 162 31.76 33.99 -6.49
N GLY A 163 30.79 33.10 -6.48
CA GLY A 163 30.98 31.79 -7.10
C GLY A 163 31.48 30.65 -6.22
N THR A 164 31.43 30.75 -4.89
CA THR A 164 31.47 29.54 -4.04
C THR A 164 30.07 28.96 -3.90
N THR A 165 29.59 28.40 -5.01
CA THR A 165 28.50 27.42 -5.03
C THR A 165 28.97 26.15 -4.33
N ASP A 166 29.12 26.18 -3.01
CA ASP A 166 29.43 24.99 -2.24
C ASP A 166 28.43 24.79 -1.10
N PRO A 167 28.13 23.53 -0.82
CA PRO A 167 26.78 23.04 -1.05
C PRO A 167 26.27 22.47 0.27
N TYR A 168 25.14 22.96 0.78
CA TYR A 168 24.45 22.28 1.88
C TYR A 168 25.33 21.99 3.12
N GLN A 169 25.64 23.03 3.93
CA GLN A 169 26.23 22.78 5.24
C GLN A 169 25.19 22.15 6.16
N TRP A 170 25.50 20.94 6.64
CA TRP A 170 24.72 20.21 7.64
C TRP A 170 24.61 21.04 8.91
N ASP A 171 23.39 21.17 9.43
CA ASP A 171 23.09 21.95 10.61
C ASP A 171 22.44 21.08 11.68
N TYR A 172 22.41 21.56 12.91
CA TYR A 172 21.83 20.85 14.04
C TYR A 172 20.34 20.54 13.82
N GLY A 173 19.62 21.35 13.04
CA GLY A 173 18.25 21.08 12.60
C GLY A 173 18.10 19.84 11.71
N ASP A 174 19.17 19.39 11.04
CA ASP A 174 19.16 18.18 10.19
C ASP A 174 19.34 16.89 11.02
N LEU A 175 19.62 17.01 12.33
CA LEU A 175 19.91 15.88 13.21
C LEU A 175 18.78 14.83 13.30
N PRO A 176 17.48 15.17 13.42
CA PRO A 176 16.39 14.18 13.48
C PRO A 176 16.31 13.32 12.22
N LEU A 177 16.41 13.94 11.04
CA LEU A 177 16.41 13.24 9.75
C LEU A 177 17.68 12.40 9.59
N THR A 178 18.83 12.91 10.02
CA THR A 178 20.11 12.18 10.01
C THR A 178 20.02 10.94 10.90
N LEU A 179 19.42 11.05 12.09
CA LEU A 179 19.18 9.92 12.99
C LEU A 179 18.23 8.89 12.36
N LEU A 180 17.16 9.31 11.68
CA LEU A 180 16.29 8.38 10.95
C LEU A 180 17.05 7.64 9.83
N ALA A 181 17.85 8.35 9.03
CA ALA A 181 18.65 7.76 7.97
C ALA A 181 19.68 6.76 8.53
N ILE A 182 20.42 7.13 9.58
CA ILE A 182 21.35 6.24 10.29
C ILE A 182 20.59 5.03 10.85
N GLY A 183 19.44 5.25 11.48
CA GLY A 183 18.59 4.17 12.01
C GLY A 183 18.16 3.18 10.94
N TYR A 184 17.78 3.68 9.77
CA TYR A 184 17.41 2.84 8.63
C TYR A 184 18.60 2.02 8.11
N VAL A 185 19.73 2.67 7.84
CA VAL A 185 20.96 1.98 7.36
C VAL A 185 21.43 0.95 8.39
N PHE A 186 21.43 1.32 9.67
CA PHE A 186 21.79 0.43 10.77
C PHE A 186 20.84 -0.78 10.87
N ASN A 187 19.53 -0.58 10.68
CA ASN A 187 18.55 -1.65 10.64
C ASN A 187 18.80 -2.62 9.46
N GLN A 188 19.16 -2.11 8.28
CA GLN A 188 19.53 -2.96 7.14
C GLN A 188 20.81 -3.74 7.41
N PHE A 189 21.82 -3.09 7.99
CA PHE A 189 23.06 -3.75 8.37
C PHE A 189 22.83 -4.86 9.41
N LEU A 190 22.03 -4.58 10.45
CA LEU A 190 21.66 -5.57 11.46
C LEU A 190 20.87 -6.73 10.86
N ARG A 191 19.97 -6.48 9.91
CA ARG A 191 19.28 -7.54 9.17
C ARG A 191 20.28 -8.48 8.50
N VAL A 192 21.16 -7.93 7.65
CA VAL A 192 22.16 -8.72 6.92
C VAL A 192 23.08 -9.46 7.89
N PHE A 193 23.55 -8.79 8.95
CA PHE A 193 24.46 -9.39 9.93
C PHE A 193 23.80 -10.53 10.73
N VAL A 194 22.54 -10.35 11.16
CA VAL A 194 21.79 -11.38 11.91
C VAL A 194 21.50 -12.59 11.01
N GLU A 195 21.09 -12.35 9.77
CA GLU A 195 20.83 -13.41 8.79
C GLU A 195 22.13 -14.15 8.44
N TRP A 196 23.22 -13.42 8.16
CA TRP A 196 24.54 -13.99 7.91
C TRP A 196 25.07 -14.82 9.09
N ARG A 197 24.91 -14.32 10.32
CA ARG A 197 25.30 -15.06 11.53
C ARG A 197 24.46 -16.32 11.70
N ALA A 198 23.16 -16.24 11.42
CA ALA A 198 22.25 -17.38 11.48
C ALA A 198 22.56 -18.44 10.40
N THR A 199 23.12 -18.07 9.25
CA THR A 199 23.52 -19.04 8.22
C THR A 199 24.91 -19.61 8.48
N THR A 200 25.87 -18.79 8.92
CA THR A 200 27.29 -19.20 9.07
C THR A 200 27.57 -19.90 10.40
N VAL A 201 27.17 -19.31 11.53
CA VAL A 201 27.48 -19.84 12.87
C VAL A 201 26.58 -21.04 13.18
N THR A 202 25.35 -21.02 12.66
CA THR A 202 24.33 -22.03 12.95
C THR A 202 24.34 -23.19 11.96
N ALA A 203 25.28 -23.22 11.00
CA ALA A 203 25.44 -24.33 10.06
C ALA A 203 25.69 -25.70 10.72
N LYS A 204 26.13 -25.73 12.00
CA LYS A 204 26.26 -26.96 12.80
C LYS A 204 24.98 -27.37 13.55
N LEU A 205 23.98 -26.50 13.58
CA LEU A 205 22.71 -26.69 14.26
C LEU A 205 21.60 -26.89 13.21
N ASP A 206 20.52 -27.57 13.60
CA ASP A 206 19.38 -27.80 12.72
C ASP A 206 18.80 -26.46 12.22
N ILE A 207 18.96 -26.19 10.92
CA ILE A 207 18.49 -24.97 10.23
C ILE A 207 17.00 -24.73 10.51
N ARG A 208 16.23 -25.80 10.70
CA ARG A 208 14.79 -25.74 11.00
C ARG A 208 14.48 -25.04 12.32
N ARG A 209 15.41 -25.00 13.28
CA ARG A 209 15.24 -24.24 14.54
C ARG A 209 15.40 -22.73 14.36
N CYS A 210 15.96 -22.31 13.23
CA CYS A 210 16.32 -20.91 12.98
C CYS A 210 15.47 -20.23 11.92
N TRP A 211 14.86 -20.98 11.02
CA TRP A 211 14.17 -20.44 9.86
C TRP A 211 12.86 -21.17 9.58
N VAL A 212 11.77 -20.40 9.52
CA VAL A 212 10.50 -20.92 9.02
C VAL A 212 10.59 -20.94 7.48
N PRO A 213 10.46 -22.12 6.85
CA PRO A 213 10.53 -22.23 5.40
C PRO A 213 9.42 -21.43 4.74
N TYR A 214 9.73 -20.83 3.60
CA TYR A 214 8.75 -20.12 2.80
C TYR A 214 7.96 -21.11 1.94
N ASN A 215 6.66 -20.87 1.77
CA ASN A 215 5.91 -21.46 0.68
C ASN A 215 6.35 -20.80 -0.64
N VAL A 216 7.27 -21.46 -1.34
CA VAL A 216 7.87 -20.98 -2.59
C VAL A 216 6.82 -20.76 -3.67
N GLU A 217 5.80 -21.62 -3.76
CA GLU A 217 4.70 -21.48 -4.72
C GLU A 217 3.92 -20.18 -4.47
N MET A 218 3.61 -19.89 -3.20
CA MET A 218 2.94 -18.64 -2.81
C MET A 218 3.82 -17.41 -3.09
N MET A 219 5.13 -17.48 -2.82
CA MET A 219 6.04 -16.38 -3.14
C MET A 219 6.10 -16.13 -4.65
N ILE A 220 6.33 -17.17 -5.45
CA ILE A 220 6.37 -17.06 -6.93
C ILE A 220 5.07 -16.46 -7.44
N HIS A 221 3.92 -16.92 -6.92
CA HIS A 221 2.62 -16.39 -7.31
C HIS A 221 2.48 -14.90 -6.98
N ARG A 222 2.80 -14.48 -5.74
CA ARG A 222 2.66 -13.07 -5.30
C ARG A 222 3.67 -12.12 -5.95
N TYR A 223 4.93 -12.52 -6.07
CA TYR A 223 5.90 -11.73 -6.83
C TYR A 223 5.55 -11.70 -8.31
N GLY A 224 5.01 -12.79 -8.87
CA GLY A 224 4.50 -12.83 -10.24
C GLY A 224 3.37 -11.82 -10.45
N GLU A 225 2.38 -11.77 -9.55
CA GLU A 225 1.32 -10.76 -9.56
C GLU A 225 1.88 -9.34 -9.47
N TRP A 226 2.81 -9.09 -8.54
CA TRP A 226 3.40 -7.76 -8.35
C TRP A 226 4.24 -7.32 -9.54
N VAL A 227 5.08 -8.21 -10.08
CA VAL A 227 5.90 -7.94 -11.26
C VAL A 227 5.01 -7.67 -12.48
N LEU A 228 3.93 -8.44 -12.66
CA LEU A 228 2.96 -8.17 -13.72
C LEU A 228 2.29 -6.81 -13.56
N LEU A 229 2.01 -6.39 -12.32
CA LEU A 229 1.45 -5.07 -12.03
C LEU A 229 2.45 -3.95 -12.33
N MET A 230 3.70 -4.06 -11.84
CA MET A 230 4.75 -3.05 -12.08
C MET A 230 5.16 -2.97 -13.55
N ILE A 231 5.21 -4.11 -14.25
CA ILE A 231 5.43 -4.14 -15.71
C ILE A 231 4.23 -3.54 -16.43
N GLY A 232 3.00 -3.86 -16.01
CA GLY A 232 1.78 -3.26 -16.55
C GLY A 232 1.80 -1.74 -16.44
N GLU A 233 2.03 -1.21 -15.24
CA GLU A 233 2.15 0.23 -14.98
C GLU A 233 3.36 0.87 -15.68
N GLY A 234 4.48 0.16 -15.80
CA GLY A 234 5.68 0.61 -16.51
C GLY A 234 5.46 0.70 -18.03
N ILE A 235 4.80 -0.29 -18.63
CA ILE A 235 4.43 -0.27 -20.05
C ILE A 235 3.40 0.83 -20.32
N LEU A 236 2.42 1.01 -19.43
CA LEU A 236 1.46 2.11 -19.51
C LEU A 236 2.15 3.49 -19.39
N SER A 237 3.16 3.61 -18.54
CA SER A 237 3.98 4.82 -18.42
C SER A 237 4.83 5.08 -19.66
N LEU A 238 5.30 4.01 -20.33
CA LEU A 238 6.04 4.09 -21.60
C LEU A 238 5.14 4.35 -22.80
N LEU A 239 3.89 3.87 -22.81
CA LEU A 239 2.90 4.15 -23.87
C LEU A 239 2.41 5.60 -23.85
N ILE A 240 2.64 6.31 -22.75
CA ILE A 240 2.45 7.77 -22.64
C ILE A 240 3.64 8.52 -23.28
N VAL A 241 4.74 7.84 -23.63
CA VAL A 241 5.95 8.42 -24.26
C VAL A 241 6.10 7.89 -25.70
N GLU A 242 6.11 8.79 -26.69
CA GLU A 242 6.17 8.44 -28.11
C GLU A 242 7.42 7.63 -28.47
N THR A 243 7.25 6.39 -28.96
CA THR A 243 8.35 5.55 -29.48
C THR A 243 7.97 4.85 -30.79
N THR A 244 8.96 4.63 -31.68
CA THR A 244 8.78 4.24 -33.09
C THR A 244 8.89 2.71 -33.36
N PRO A 245 8.22 2.15 -34.39
CA PRO A 245 7.93 0.71 -34.49
C PRO A 245 8.71 -0.05 -35.60
N THR A 246 8.95 -1.37 -35.42
CA THR A 246 8.99 -2.34 -36.53
C THR A 246 8.30 -3.67 -36.18
N LEU A 247 7.63 -4.26 -37.17
CA LEU A 247 6.32 -4.93 -37.03
C LEU A 247 6.36 -6.48 -36.98
N SER A 248 7.32 -7.12 -37.64
CA SER A 248 7.14 -8.55 -38.01
C SER A 248 7.50 -9.56 -36.92
N HIS A 249 8.30 -9.16 -35.93
CA HIS A 249 8.73 -10.04 -34.83
C HIS A 249 7.66 -10.16 -33.71
N TYR A 250 6.78 -9.17 -33.59
CA TYR A 250 5.72 -9.06 -32.60
C TYR A 250 4.41 -9.78 -32.97
N ILE A 251 4.32 -10.47 -34.10
CA ILE A 251 3.01 -10.94 -34.59
C ILE A 251 2.73 -12.42 -34.25
N ILE A 252 3.70 -13.33 -34.35
CA ILE A 252 3.40 -14.79 -34.31
C ILE A 252 3.45 -15.36 -32.88
N THR A 253 4.45 -14.98 -32.08
CA THR A 253 4.61 -15.46 -30.68
C THR A 253 3.69 -14.71 -29.71
N THR A 254 3.34 -13.47 -30.05
CA THR A 254 2.36 -12.64 -29.36
C THR A 254 0.99 -13.31 -29.52
N CYS A 255 0.45 -13.58 -30.72
CA CYS A 255 -0.95 -14.01 -30.91
C CYS A 255 -1.49 -15.18 -30.04
N GLY A 256 -0.67 -16.15 -29.63
CA GLY A 256 -1.11 -17.29 -28.78
C GLY A 256 -1.12 -16.98 -27.28
N ASN A 257 -0.08 -16.30 -26.77
CA ASN A 257 -0.06 -15.77 -25.40
C ASN A 257 -0.91 -14.49 -25.27
N VAL A 258 -1.11 -13.76 -26.37
CA VAL A 258 -1.99 -12.60 -26.53
C VAL A 258 -3.41 -12.94 -26.16
N ALA A 259 -4.01 -14.02 -26.65
CA ALA A 259 -5.44 -14.19 -26.42
C ALA A 259 -5.79 -14.33 -24.91
N SER A 260 -4.94 -15.03 -24.14
CA SER A 260 -5.13 -15.20 -22.69
C SER A 260 -4.48 -14.10 -21.84
N SER A 261 -3.31 -13.60 -22.25
CA SER A 261 -2.66 -12.44 -21.63
C SER A 261 -3.39 -11.16 -21.96
N TYR A 262 -4.08 -11.02 -23.08
CA TYR A 262 -4.83 -9.82 -23.46
C TYR A 262 -6.20 -9.85 -22.83
N ALA A 263 -6.84 -10.99 -22.60
CA ALA A 263 -8.03 -10.99 -21.75
C ALA A 263 -7.68 -10.45 -20.34
N TYR A 264 -6.52 -10.84 -19.80
CA TYR A 264 -6.05 -10.37 -18.49
C TYR A 264 -5.41 -8.97 -18.53
N SER A 265 -4.62 -8.66 -19.56
CA SER A 265 -3.99 -7.35 -19.82
C SER A 265 -5.04 -6.33 -20.23
N TYR A 266 -6.05 -6.63 -21.04
CA TYR A 266 -7.17 -5.72 -21.29
C TYR A 266 -7.96 -5.46 -20.03
N LEU A 267 -8.14 -6.45 -19.14
CA LEU A 267 -8.79 -6.18 -17.85
C LEU A 267 -7.92 -5.32 -16.93
N ILE A 268 -6.60 -5.53 -16.93
CA ILE A 268 -5.64 -4.69 -16.19
C ILE A 268 -5.51 -3.30 -16.81
N GLU A 269 -5.56 -3.18 -18.13
CA GLU A 269 -5.52 -1.92 -18.88
C GLU A 269 -6.84 -1.18 -18.71
N ILE A 270 -7.99 -1.85 -18.76
CA ILE A 270 -9.28 -1.25 -18.42
C ILE A 270 -9.26 -0.80 -16.97
N LEU A 271 -8.77 -1.62 -16.04
CA LEU A 271 -8.63 -1.25 -14.63
C LEU A 271 -7.68 -0.05 -14.47
N SER A 272 -6.54 -0.05 -15.15
CA SER A 272 -5.54 1.01 -15.08
C SER A 272 -6.02 2.30 -15.75
N MET A 273 -6.61 2.24 -16.94
CA MET A 273 -7.28 3.37 -17.61
C MET A 273 -8.41 3.92 -16.75
N SER A 274 -9.16 3.06 -16.05
CA SER A 274 -10.20 3.48 -15.12
C SER A 274 -9.59 4.14 -13.87
N LEU A 275 -8.46 3.65 -13.35
CA LEU A 275 -7.74 4.25 -12.23
C LEU A 275 -7.08 5.58 -12.62
N ILE A 276 -6.55 5.70 -13.83
CA ILE A 276 -6.01 6.95 -14.38
C ILE A 276 -7.15 7.95 -14.58
N ALA A 277 -8.24 7.55 -15.24
CA ALA A 277 -9.41 8.41 -15.43
C ALA A 277 -9.98 8.85 -14.07
N PHE A 278 -10.06 7.94 -13.10
CA PHE A 278 -10.46 8.22 -11.74
C PHE A 278 -9.48 9.20 -11.05
N GLY A 279 -8.18 8.96 -11.11
CA GLY A 279 -7.16 9.83 -10.52
C GLY A 279 -7.14 11.24 -11.14
N VAL A 280 -7.26 11.34 -12.47
CA VAL A 280 -7.36 12.61 -13.20
C VAL A 280 -8.65 13.33 -12.80
N SER A 281 -9.79 12.63 -12.77
CA SER A 281 -11.06 13.24 -12.37
C SER A 281 -11.04 13.74 -10.92
N TYR A 282 -10.42 12.98 -10.00
CA TYR A 282 -10.24 13.37 -8.61
C TYR A 282 -9.33 14.59 -8.48
N LYS A 283 -8.24 14.65 -9.25
CA LYS A 283 -7.34 15.81 -9.30
C LYS A 283 -8.05 17.06 -9.80
N VAL A 284 -8.83 16.96 -10.88
CA VAL A 284 -9.66 18.06 -11.41
C VAL A 284 -10.67 18.54 -10.36
N LEU A 285 -11.27 17.60 -9.64
CA LEU A 285 -12.22 17.86 -8.57
C LEU A 285 -11.57 18.61 -7.38
N LEU A 286 -10.36 18.21 -6.97
CA LEU A 286 -9.59 18.94 -5.95
C LEU A 286 -9.15 20.34 -6.40
N GLN A 287 -8.83 20.51 -7.68
CA GLN A 287 -8.44 21.81 -8.23
C GLN A 287 -9.60 22.79 -8.22
N ASN A 288 -10.82 22.33 -8.52
CA ASN A 288 -12.01 23.17 -8.45
C ASN A 288 -12.27 23.66 -7.00
N GLU A 289 -12.10 22.78 -6.01
CA GLU A 289 -12.18 23.16 -4.58
C GLU A 289 -11.08 24.14 -4.19
N TYR A 290 -9.84 23.90 -4.61
CA TYR A 290 -8.72 24.81 -4.34
C TYR A 290 -8.95 26.19 -4.95
N ALA A 291 -9.42 26.26 -6.19
CA ALA A 291 -9.75 27.52 -6.85
C ALA A 291 -10.91 28.24 -6.15
N ALA A 292 -11.94 27.52 -5.69
CA ALA A 292 -13.02 28.08 -4.90
C ALA A 292 -12.52 28.66 -3.56
N ALA A 293 -11.65 27.93 -2.85
CA ALA A 293 -11.03 28.38 -1.61
C ALA A 293 -10.15 29.62 -1.82
N GLN A 294 -9.35 29.66 -2.89
CA GLN A 294 -8.51 30.80 -3.23
C GLN A 294 -9.35 32.05 -3.54
N ASN A 295 -10.48 31.91 -4.24
CA ASN A 295 -11.41 33.01 -4.50
C ASN A 295 -12.12 33.51 -3.24
N ALA A 296 -12.36 32.63 -2.26
CA ALA A 296 -12.96 33.00 -0.98
C ALA A 296 -12.00 33.82 -0.10
N VAL A 297 -10.69 33.56 -0.19
CA VAL A 297 -9.64 34.26 0.57
C VAL A 297 -9.05 35.38 -0.30
N LYS A 298 -9.73 36.53 -0.36
CA LYS A 298 -9.20 37.73 -1.03
C LYS A 298 -7.87 38.16 -0.40
N GLY A 299 -6.75 37.92 -1.09
CA GLY A 299 -5.43 38.45 -0.70
C GLY A 299 -4.25 37.47 -0.72
N TYR A 300 -4.43 36.22 -1.15
CA TYR A 300 -3.32 35.26 -1.28
C TYR A 300 -2.65 35.35 -2.67
N ASP A 301 -1.66 36.25 -2.78
CA ASP A 301 -0.95 36.57 -4.03
C ASP A 301 0.38 35.80 -4.22
N GLY A 302 0.65 34.76 -3.43
CA GLY A 302 1.96 34.12 -3.40
C GLY A 302 1.93 32.60 -3.56
N ALA A 303 2.69 32.11 -4.54
CA ALA A 303 3.09 30.71 -4.76
C ALA A 303 2.06 29.79 -5.45
N SER A 304 1.63 30.18 -6.65
CA SER A 304 1.02 29.28 -7.62
C SER A 304 2.06 28.30 -8.20
N ARG A 305 2.42 27.27 -7.44
CA ARG A 305 2.97 26.04 -8.03
C ARG A 305 1.80 25.29 -8.68
N LEU A 306 1.30 25.87 -9.77
CA LEU A 306 0.22 25.33 -10.57
C LEU A 306 0.63 23.92 -11.02
N LEU A 307 -0.14 22.92 -10.59
CA LEU A 307 -0.17 21.61 -11.21
C LEU A 307 -0.23 21.83 -12.73
N ALA A 308 0.81 21.39 -13.45
CA ALA A 308 1.02 21.68 -14.87
C ALA A 308 -0.28 21.55 -15.68
N ALA A 309 -0.64 22.62 -16.40
CA ALA A 309 -1.76 22.75 -17.33
C ALA A 309 -3.06 22.03 -16.90
N ALA A 310 -3.84 22.65 -16.01
CA ALA A 310 -5.14 22.16 -15.63
C ALA A 310 -6.22 22.59 -16.65
N PRO A 311 -6.88 21.66 -17.36
CA PRO A 311 -8.05 22.01 -18.15
C PRO A 311 -9.16 22.52 -17.23
N LYS A 312 -9.80 23.64 -17.58
CA LYS A 312 -11.01 24.12 -16.89
C LYS A 312 -12.17 23.20 -17.24
N VAL A 313 -12.52 22.31 -16.32
CA VAL A 313 -13.63 21.36 -16.48
C VAL A 313 -14.78 21.80 -15.58
N ALA A 314 -16.00 21.86 -16.12
CA ALA A 314 -17.19 22.16 -15.33
C ALA A 314 -17.37 21.13 -14.20
N PRO A 315 -17.81 21.53 -13.00
CA PRO A 315 -17.93 20.65 -11.84
C PRO A 315 -18.84 19.45 -12.10
N GLU A 316 -19.92 19.63 -12.88
CA GLU A 316 -20.82 18.55 -13.31
C GLU A 316 -20.11 17.51 -14.18
N THR A 317 -19.25 17.97 -15.10
CA THR A 317 -18.43 17.08 -15.94
C THR A 317 -17.38 16.36 -15.10
N ALA A 318 -16.76 17.05 -14.14
CA ALA A 318 -15.79 16.43 -13.22
C ALA A 318 -16.45 15.35 -12.34
N ALA A 319 -17.65 15.63 -11.82
CA ALA A 319 -18.45 14.68 -11.05
C ALA A 319 -18.81 13.43 -11.89
N THR A 320 -19.23 13.64 -13.14
CA THR A 320 -19.56 12.56 -14.08
C THR A 320 -18.34 11.71 -14.43
N LEU A 321 -17.18 12.34 -14.65
CA LEU A 321 -15.91 11.64 -14.90
C LEU A 321 -15.47 10.83 -13.68
N PHE A 322 -15.62 11.39 -12.48
CA PHE A 322 -15.33 10.69 -11.22
C PHE A 322 -16.23 9.48 -11.01
N SER A 323 -17.55 9.65 -11.13
CA SER A 323 -18.52 8.57 -10.95
C SER A 323 -18.36 7.47 -12.01
N GLY A 324 -18.12 7.87 -13.27
CA GLY A 324 -17.85 6.96 -14.38
C GLY A 324 -16.54 6.17 -14.18
N GLY A 325 -15.45 6.86 -13.84
CA GLY A 325 -14.15 6.24 -13.57
C GLY A 325 -14.21 5.25 -12.40
N LEU A 326 -14.83 5.66 -11.29
CA LEU A 326 -15.02 4.78 -10.12
C LEU A 326 -15.85 3.54 -10.47
N THR A 327 -16.92 3.70 -11.24
CA THR A 327 -17.77 2.57 -11.68
C THR A 327 -16.96 1.60 -12.53
N ALA A 328 -16.18 2.12 -13.49
CA ALA A 328 -15.36 1.30 -14.36
C ALA A 328 -14.29 0.51 -13.58
N VAL A 329 -13.63 1.14 -12.58
CA VAL A 329 -12.70 0.45 -11.65
C VAL A 329 -13.42 -0.69 -10.92
N LEU A 330 -14.59 -0.43 -10.33
CA LEU A 330 -15.32 -1.42 -9.55
C LEU A 330 -15.78 -2.62 -10.40
N VAL A 331 -16.27 -2.34 -11.62
CA VAL A 331 -16.67 -3.37 -12.58
C VAL A 331 -15.46 -4.19 -13.02
N ALA A 332 -14.35 -3.55 -13.35
CA ALA A 332 -13.12 -4.24 -13.74
C ALA A 332 -12.60 -5.15 -12.62
N LEU A 333 -12.60 -4.66 -11.36
CA LEU A 333 -12.22 -5.44 -10.20
C LEU A 333 -13.12 -6.67 -9.97
N GLU A 334 -14.42 -6.59 -10.26
CA GLU A 334 -15.29 -7.77 -10.17
C GLU A 334 -15.06 -8.74 -11.31
N ILE A 335 -14.92 -8.24 -12.55
CA ILE A 335 -14.63 -9.11 -13.69
C ILE A 335 -13.31 -9.86 -13.46
N LEU A 336 -12.28 -9.18 -12.94
CA LEU A 336 -11.00 -9.79 -12.61
C LEU A 336 -11.13 -10.90 -11.55
N THR A 337 -11.98 -10.71 -10.53
CA THR A 337 -12.25 -11.77 -9.56
C THR A 337 -13.02 -12.96 -10.16
N LEU A 338 -13.93 -12.69 -11.10
CA LEU A 338 -14.70 -13.73 -11.80
C LEU A 338 -13.82 -14.54 -12.77
N THR A 339 -12.90 -13.88 -13.48
CA THR A 339 -11.97 -14.55 -14.39
C THR A 339 -10.96 -15.40 -13.62
N HIS A 340 -10.44 -14.90 -12.49
CA HIS A 340 -9.53 -15.67 -11.63
C HIS A 340 -10.19 -16.92 -11.02
N GLY A 341 -11.48 -16.83 -10.65
CA GLY A 341 -12.23 -17.98 -10.14
C GLY A 341 -12.71 -18.97 -11.22
N GLY A 342 -12.67 -18.55 -12.49
CA GLY A 342 -13.32 -19.22 -13.62
C GLY A 342 -14.83 -18.96 -13.66
N PHE A 343 -15.31 -18.41 -14.77
CA PHE A 343 -16.72 -18.01 -14.93
C PHE A 343 -17.70 -19.17 -14.69
N GLY A 344 -17.36 -20.37 -15.17
CA GLY A 344 -18.17 -21.58 -14.96
C GLY A 344 -18.29 -21.98 -13.48
N LYS A 345 -17.23 -21.79 -12.67
CA LYS A 345 -17.26 -22.06 -11.23
C LYS A 345 -18.04 -20.99 -10.47
N ALA A 346 -17.88 -19.73 -10.86
CA ALA A 346 -18.67 -18.64 -10.31
C ALA A 346 -20.17 -18.82 -10.59
N TRP A 347 -20.53 -19.17 -11.82
CA TRP A 347 -21.90 -19.50 -12.21
C TRP A 347 -22.42 -20.75 -11.49
N GLY A 348 -21.57 -21.78 -11.37
CA GLY A 348 -21.88 -22.97 -10.59
C GLY A 348 -22.16 -22.69 -9.11
N ASN A 349 -21.56 -21.66 -8.51
CA ASN A 349 -21.85 -21.28 -7.12
C ASN A 349 -23.24 -20.65 -6.93
N VAL A 350 -23.86 -20.15 -8.02
CA VAL A 350 -25.25 -19.66 -8.03
C VAL A 350 -26.23 -20.82 -7.92
N TYR A 351 -25.90 -21.96 -8.53
CA TYR A 351 -26.73 -23.17 -8.53
C TYR A 351 -26.15 -24.21 -7.57
N LYS A 352 -26.80 -24.42 -6.43
CA LYS A 352 -26.40 -25.50 -5.53
C LYS A 352 -26.88 -26.82 -6.14
N SER A 353 -25.96 -27.56 -6.76
CA SER A 353 -26.22 -28.95 -7.15
C SER A 353 -26.43 -29.79 -5.89
N SER A 354 -27.69 -29.94 -5.51
CA SER A 354 -28.15 -30.85 -4.47
C SER A 354 -28.70 -32.09 -5.16
N GLY A 355 -28.34 -33.27 -4.66
CA GLY A 355 -28.63 -34.55 -5.32
C GLY A 355 -30.11 -34.88 -5.55
N ASN A 356 -31.05 -34.03 -5.12
CA ASN A 356 -32.50 -34.17 -5.34
C ASN A 356 -33.14 -32.95 -6.03
N GLY A 357 -32.35 -32.05 -6.61
CA GLY A 357 -32.84 -30.87 -7.34
C GLY A 357 -31.89 -29.68 -7.27
N SER A 358 -31.86 -28.88 -8.33
CA SER A 358 -31.13 -27.60 -8.36
C SER A 358 -31.79 -26.63 -7.38
N ALA A 359 -31.12 -26.35 -6.25
CA ALA A 359 -31.57 -25.33 -5.31
C ALA A 359 -30.75 -24.05 -5.51
N TYR A 360 -31.42 -22.91 -5.63
CA TYR A 360 -30.76 -21.61 -5.78
C TYR A 360 -29.99 -21.23 -4.52
N ASN A 361 -28.76 -20.72 -4.69
CA ASN A 361 -27.95 -20.19 -3.59
C ASN A 361 -28.34 -18.72 -3.32
N TRP A 362 -29.50 -18.54 -2.68
CA TRP A 362 -30.08 -17.22 -2.41
C TRP A 362 -29.11 -16.18 -1.80
N PRO A 363 -28.23 -16.52 -0.83
CA PRO A 363 -27.25 -15.56 -0.31
C PRO A 363 -26.29 -15.02 -1.37
N VAL A 364 -25.82 -15.87 -2.29
CA VAL A 364 -24.92 -15.44 -3.37
C VAL A 364 -25.69 -14.58 -4.37
N ILE A 365 -26.91 -14.98 -4.75
CA ILE A 365 -27.76 -14.20 -5.66
C ILE A 365 -28.05 -12.82 -5.08
N LEU A 366 -28.46 -12.76 -3.80
CA LEU A 366 -28.77 -11.50 -3.12
C LEU A 366 -27.54 -10.57 -3.08
N MET A 367 -26.36 -11.12 -2.80
CA MET A 367 -25.12 -10.34 -2.80
C MET A 367 -24.70 -9.88 -4.20
N THR A 368 -24.93 -10.69 -5.23
CA THR A 368 -24.70 -10.29 -6.63
C THR A 368 -25.65 -9.16 -7.04
N VAL A 369 -26.94 -9.26 -6.72
CA VAL A 369 -27.93 -8.20 -6.98
C VAL A 369 -27.55 -6.92 -6.23
N PHE A 370 -27.13 -7.04 -4.97
CA PHE A 370 -26.65 -5.91 -4.17
C PHE A 370 -25.45 -5.21 -4.84
N LYS A 371 -24.45 -5.96 -5.32
CA LYS A 371 -23.30 -5.39 -6.05
C LYS A 371 -23.71 -4.68 -7.34
N ILE A 372 -24.62 -5.27 -8.12
CA ILE A 372 -25.15 -4.64 -9.34
C ILE A 372 -25.86 -3.32 -8.97
N GLY A 373 -26.63 -3.31 -7.88
CA GLY A 373 -27.24 -2.09 -7.33
C GLY A 373 -26.21 -1.04 -6.93
N LEU A 374 -25.11 -1.44 -6.29
CA LEU A 374 -24.00 -0.54 -5.97
C LEU A 374 -23.36 0.05 -7.23
N PHE A 375 -23.14 -0.75 -8.28
CA PHE A 375 -22.58 -0.23 -9.55
C PHE A 375 -23.54 0.73 -10.25
N GLY A 376 -24.84 0.44 -10.22
CA GLY A 376 -25.87 1.38 -10.69
C GLY A 376 -25.85 2.68 -9.91
N PHE A 377 -25.80 2.61 -8.58
CA PHE A 377 -25.69 3.79 -7.71
C PHE A 377 -24.44 4.61 -8.03
N THR A 378 -23.26 3.97 -8.13
CA THR A 378 -22.00 4.63 -8.47
C THR A 378 -22.03 5.26 -9.86
N ALA A 379 -22.61 4.58 -10.86
CA ALA A 379 -22.72 5.11 -12.22
C ALA A 379 -23.58 6.39 -12.25
N THR A 380 -24.64 6.42 -11.44
CA THR A 380 -25.53 7.58 -11.32
C THR A 380 -25.04 8.62 -10.32
N LEU A 381 -23.93 8.40 -9.59
CA LEU A 381 -23.54 9.23 -8.45
C LEU A 381 -23.36 10.72 -8.82
N GLY A 382 -22.81 11.00 -10.00
CA GLY A 382 -22.66 12.37 -10.52
C GLY A 382 -23.99 13.08 -10.82
N LEU A 383 -25.10 12.36 -10.92
CA LEU A 383 -26.46 12.94 -11.05
C LEU A 383 -27.05 13.35 -9.69
N TRP A 384 -26.58 12.75 -8.59
CA TRP A 384 -27.10 13.02 -7.24
C TRP A 384 -26.37 14.16 -6.55
N THR A 385 -25.06 14.27 -6.79
CA THR A 385 -24.24 15.34 -6.19
C THR A 385 -23.07 15.69 -7.09
N SER A 386 -22.80 16.99 -7.20
CA SER A 386 -21.60 17.54 -7.82
C SER A 386 -20.60 18.03 -6.78
N GLU A 387 -20.92 17.91 -5.48
CA GLU A 387 -20.08 18.40 -4.39
C GLU A 387 -18.89 17.44 -4.17
N PRO A 388 -17.64 17.91 -4.30
CA PRO A 388 -16.41 17.12 -4.17
C PRO A 388 -16.29 16.30 -2.89
N SER A 389 -16.68 16.91 -1.75
CA SER A 389 -16.66 16.28 -0.43
C SER A 389 -17.62 15.07 -0.40
N MET A 390 -18.87 15.27 -0.80
CA MET A 390 -19.91 14.23 -0.82
C MET A 390 -19.59 13.12 -1.80
N LEU A 391 -19.07 13.46 -2.99
CA LEU A 391 -18.60 12.46 -3.98
C LEU A 391 -17.51 11.57 -3.39
N THR A 392 -16.56 12.15 -2.67
CA THR A 392 -15.46 11.40 -2.04
C THR A 392 -15.97 10.48 -0.93
N PHE A 393 -16.86 10.97 -0.06
CA PHE A 393 -17.46 10.16 1.00
C PHE A 393 -18.32 9.02 0.45
N CYS A 394 -19.20 9.31 -0.52
CA CYS A 394 -20.01 8.29 -1.19
C CYS A 394 -19.14 7.27 -1.92
N GLY A 395 -18.10 7.72 -2.63
CA GLY A 395 -17.15 6.84 -3.32
C GLY A 395 -16.42 5.90 -2.35
N CYS A 396 -15.91 6.44 -1.24
CA CYS A 396 -15.29 5.64 -0.18
C CYS A 396 -16.28 4.63 0.43
N GLY A 397 -17.51 5.06 0.71
CA GLY A 397 -18.58 4.19 1.20
C GLY A 397 -18.89 3.03 0.27
N VAL A 398 -18.99 3.29 -1.04
CA VAL A 398 -19.20 2.23 -2.05
C VAL A 398 -18.03 1.24 -2.06
N VAL A 399 -16.79 1.71 -2.10
CA VAL A 399 -15.60 0.85 -2.11
C VAL A 399 -15.59 -0.07 -0.88
N MET A 400 -15.89 0.48 0.30
CA MET A 400 -16.01 -0.29 1.53
C MET A 400 -17.13 -1.33 1.46
N LEU A 401 -18.32 -0.97 0.97
CA LEU A 401 -19.44 -1.91 0.82
C LEU A 401 -19.13 -3.04 -0.17
N VAL A 402 -18.45 -2.73 -1.28
CA VAL A 402 -17.98 -3.76 -2.23
C VAL A 402 -16.97 -4.68 -1.55
N ALA A 403 -15.99 -4.15 -0.81
CA ALA A 403 -15.03 -4.95 -0.06
C ALA A 403 -15.73 -5.86 0.98
N PHE A 404 -16.67 -5.33 1.77
CA PHE A 404 -17.45 -6.11 2.74
C PHE A 404 -18.26 -7.21 2.08
N SER A 405 -18.91 -6.93 0.94
CA SER A 405 -19.68 -7.94 0.21
C SER A 405 -18.82 -9.12 -0.23
N ARG A 406 -17.55 -8.88 -0.61
CA ARG A 406 -16.58 -9.95 -0.96
C ARG A 406 -16.26 -10.82 0.25
N VAL A 407 -15.97 -10.21 1.40
CA VAL A 407 -15.72 -10.93 2.66
C VAL A 407 -16.93 -11.79 3.05
N PHE A 408 -18.13 -11.25 2.87
CA PHE A 408 -19.37 -11.95 3.18
C PHE A 408 -19.58 -13.17 2.28
N ILE A 409 -19.49 -13.01 0.95
CA ILE A 409 -19.60 -14.12 -0.02
C ILE A 409 -18.59 -15.22 0.29
N PHE A 410 -17.34 -14.84 0.61
CA PHE A 410 -16.29 -15.80 0.97
C PHE A 410 -16.66 -16.63 2.20
N LYS A 411 -17.11 -15.98 3.29
CA LYS A 411 -17.52 -16.67 4.52
C LYS A 411 -18.68 -17.64 4.29
N PHE A 412 -19.67 -17.26 3.47
CA PHE A 412 -20.81 -18.15 3.16
C PHE A 412 -20.37 -19.36 2.32
N THR A 413 -19.51 -19.13 1.34
CA THR A 413 -19.00 -20.19 0.46
C THR A 413 -18.17 -21.20 1.25
N GLN A 414 -17.30 -20.74 2.16
CA GLN A 414 -16.49 -21.63 3.01
C GLN A 414 -17.33 -22.44 4.00
N LYS A 415 -18.32 -21.83 4.67
CA LYS A 415 -19.20 -22.55 5.60
C LYS A 415 -19.92 -23.72 4.92
N GLY A 416 -20.32 -23.54 3.66
CA GLY A 416 -20.94 -24.61 2.86
C GLY A 416 -20.02 -25.81 2.67
N HIS A 417 -18.74 -25.58 2.38
CA HIS A 417 -17.76 -26.65 2.20
C HIS A 417 -17.48 -27.40 3.52
N PHE A 418 -17.38 -26.67 4.63
CA PHE A 418 -17.15 -27.26 5.95
C PHE A 418 -18.30 -28.19 6.39
N LEU A 419 -19.56 -27.76 6.19
CA LEU A 419 -20.74 -28.57 6.52
C LEU A 419 -20.83 -29.83 5.64
N LYS A 420 -20.50 -29.73 4.34
CA LYS A 420 -20.49 -30.88 3.42
C LYS A 420 -19.41 -31.90 3.80
N SER A 421 -18.21 -31.42 4.13
CA SER A 421 -17.10 -32.28 4.60
C SER A 421 -17.45 -33.01 5.90
N ARG A 422 -18.08 -32.30 6.85
CA ARG A 422 -18.53 -32.89 8.12
C ARG A 422 -19.63 -33.93 7.93
N SER A 423 -20.60 -33.66 7.05
CA SER A 423 -21.67 -34.62 6.73
C SER A 423 -21.14 -35.90 6.07
N SER A 424 -20.23 -35.77 5.10
CA SER A 424 -19.56 -36.93 4.46
C SER A 424 -18.78 -37.77 5.47
N SER A 425 -18.04 -37.10 6.36
CA SER A 425 -17.29 -37.77 7.43
C SER A 425 -18.21 -38.54 8.39
N ILE A 426 -19.35 -37.95 8.79
CA ILE A 426 -20.34 -38.61 9.65
C ILE A 426 -20.99 -39.81 8.94
N HIS A 427 -21.31 -39.69 7.65
CA HIS A 427 -21.90 -40.79 6.89
C HIS A 427 -20.92 -41.96 6.76
N LYS A 428 -19.65 -41.68 6.43
CA LYS A 428 -18.59 -42.70 6.39
C LYS A 428 -18.37 -43.37 7.75
N TRP A 429 -18.45 -42.60 8.83
CA TRP A 429 -18.41 -43.14 10.20
C TRP A 429 -19.60 -44.07 10.51
N ARG A 430 -20.82 -43.70 10.11
CA ARG A 430 -22.02 -44.54 10.30
C ARG A 430 -21.97 -45.84 9.49
N VAL A 431 -21.51 -45.78 8.23
CA VAL A 431 -21.37 -46.97 7.39
C VAL A 431 -20.34 -47.94 7.99
N ASN A 432 -19.20 -47.41 8.46
CA ASN A 432 -18.17 -48.24 9.11
C ASN A 432 -18.64 -48.86 10.45
N LEU A 433 -19.45 -48.13 11.24
CA LEU A 433 -20.04 -48.67 12.47
C LEU A 433 -21.09 -49.76 12.19
N GLY A 434 -21.88 -49.60 11.13
CA GLY A 434 -22.86 -50.62 10.70
C GLY A 434 -22.18 -51.91 10.25
N SER A 435 -21.09 -51.81 9.48
CA SER A 435 -20.32 -52.98 9.02
C SER A 435 -19.69 -53.77 10.18
N ARG A 436 -19.34 -53.13 11.30
CA ARG A 436 -18.77 -53.83 12.47
C ARG A 436 -19.79 -54.58 13.32
N ARG A 437 -21.08 -54.23 13.26
CA ARG A 437 -22.14 -54.93 14.02
C ARG A 437 -22.67 -56.19 13.34
N GLY A 438 -22.39 -56.40 12.05
CA GLY A 438 -22.78 -57.61 11.33
C GLY A 438 -21.72 -58.71 11.31
N ALA A 439 -20.55 -58.49 11.91
CA ALA A 439 -19.42 -59.43 11.94
C ALA A 439 -19.19 -60.07 13.33
N SER A 440 -20.10 -59.83 14.28
CA SER A 440 -20.21 -60.49 15.59
C SER A 440 -21.53 -61.23 15.64
#